data_AF-A0A8H6IMF3-F1
#
_entry.id   AF-A0A8H6IMF3-F1
#
_cell.length_a   1.000
_cell.length_b   1.000
_cell.length_c   1.000
_cell.angle_alpha   90.00
_cell.angle_beta   90.00
_cell.angle_gamma   90.00
#
_symmetry.space_group_name_H-M   'P 1'
#
loop_
_entity.id
_entity.type
_entity.pdbx_description
1 polymer ?
#
loop_
_entity_poly.entity_id
_entity_poly.type
_entity_poly.pdbx_seq_one_letter_code
_entity_poly.pdbx_strand_id
1 'polypeptide(L)'
;MNASAASMKIQMPKKPEDSIVDTTVHLVGDMKKLDMGIRVDMKVRVKGLSDEEVQKVVDKAKEVCPYSRATKGNITTNIEVVKFEESGSSGQKSSGGSGKMSGVKPEGHSDYQ
;
A
#
# COMPACT_ATOMS: atom_id res chain seq x y z
N MET A 1 0.83 -3.01 12.85
CA MET A 1 0.19 -1.68 12.87
C MET A 1 -0.14 -1.21 14.29
N ASN A 2 -0.70 -2.05 15.17
CA ASN A 2 -1.05 -1.65 16.55
C ASN A 2 0.11 -1.03 17.35
N ALA A 3 1.31 -1.61 17.28
CA ALA A 3 2.49 -1.06 17.95
C ALA A 3 2.88 0.34 17.43
N SER A 4 2.80 0.56 16.11
CA SER A 4 3.07 1.86 15.47
C SER A 4 2.00 2.88 15.86
N ALA A 5 0.73 2.51 15.84
CA ALA A 5 -0.38 3.38 16.22
C ALA A 5 -0.28 3.81 17.70
N ALA A 6 0.07 2.89 18.61
CA ALA A 6 0.27 3.20 20.02
C ALA A 6 1.37 4.24 20.25
N SER A 7 2.46 4.19 19.47
CA SER A 7 3.53 5.21 19.54
C SER A 7 3.07 6.61 19.11
N MET A 8 1.97 6.69 18.35
CA MET A 8 1.38 7.94 17.85
C MET A 8 0.13 8.36 18.61
N LYS A 9 -0.22 7.67 19.71
CA LYS A 9 -1.47 7.86 20.48
C LYS A 9 -2.74 7.67 19.66
N ILE A 10 -2.67 6.92 18.55
CA ILE A 10 -3.82 6.56 17.72
C ILE A 10 -4.36 5.22 18.23
N GLN A 11 -5.66 5.15 18.50
CA GLN A 11 -6.32 3.91 18.91
C GLN A 11 -6.78 3.13 17.69
N MET A 12 -6.20 1.94 17.50
CA MET A 12 -6.65 1.01 16.48
C MET A 12 -7.92 0.28 16.93
N PRO A 13 -8.79 -0.13 16.00
CA PRO A 13 -9.92 -0.97 16.33
C PRO A 13 -9.43 -2.30 16.92
N LYS A 14 -10.18 -2.82 17.91
CA LYS A 14 -9.81 -4.02 18.65
C LYS A 14 -10.14 -5.32 17.90
N LYS A 15 -11.12 -5.25 17.00
CA LYS A 15 -11.58 -6.41 16.24
C LYS A 15 -10.68 -6.61 15.02
N PRO A 16 -10.23 -7.85 14.74
CA PRO A 16 -9.46 -8.15 13.54
C PRO A 16 -10.20 -7.76 12.25
N GLU A 17 -11.53 -7.93 12.22
CA GLU A 17 -12.35 -7.61 11.04
C GLU A 17 -12.34 -6.11 10.66
N ASP A 18 -12.03 -5.24 11.62
CA ASP A 18 -12.04 -3.79 11.45
C ASP A 18 -10.67 -3.23 11.00
N SER A 19 -9.63 -4.08 10.88
CA SER A 19 -8.29 -3.72 10.43
C SER A 19 -7.76 -4.79 9.47
N ILE A 20 -8.03 -4.63 8.18
CA ILE A 20 -7.70 -5.59 7.14
C ILE A 20 -6.56 -5.07 6.28
N VAL A 21 -5.62 -5.97 5.95
CA VAL A 21 -4.54 -5.74 5.00
C VAL A 21 -4.61 -6.81 3.93
N ASP A 22 -5.04 -6.45 2.74
CA ASP A 22 -5.01 -7.33 1.57
C ASP A 22 -3.69 -7.13 0.84
N THR A 23 -3.01 -8.22 0.52
CA THR A 23 -1.71 -8.16 -0.14
C THR A 23 -1.71 -9.06 -1.37
N THR A 24 -1.39 -8.47 -2.51
CA THR A 24 -1.17 -9.18 -3.77
C THR A 24 0.31 -9.18 -4.07
N VAL A 25 0.89 -10.37 -4.21
CA VAL A 25 2.29 -10.54 -4.61
C VAL A 25 2.32 -10.92 -6.08
N HIS A 26 2.99 -10.09 -6.88
CA HIS A 26 3.21 -10.31 -8.29
C HIS A 26 4.60 -10.87 -8.50
N LEU A 27 4.68 -11.93 -9.32
CA LEU A 27 5.92 -12.37 -9.90
C LEU A 27 6.21 -11.51 -11.13
N VAL A 28 7.36 -10.86 -11.15
CA VAL A 28 7.79 -9.95 -12.24
C VAL A 28 9.18 -10.37 -12.73
N GLY A 29 9.54 -9.96 -13.94
CA GLY A 29 10.84 -10.31 -14.54
C GLY A 29 10.72 -11.21 -15.77
N ASP A 30 11.84 -11.80 -16.19
CA ASP A 30 11.95 -12.62 -17.38
C ASP A 30 12.40 -14.05 -17.02
N MET A 31 11.43 -14.97 -17.08
CA MET A 31 11.65 -16.41 -16.86
C MET A 31 12.75 -16.99 -17.75
N LYS A 32 12.93 -16.48 -18.97
CA LYS A 32 13.94 -17.00 -19.92
C LYS A 32 15.35 -16.59 -19.54
N LYS A 33 15.51 -15.45 -18.86
CA LYS A 33 16.80 -14.94 -18.39
C LYS A 33 17.11 -15.36 -16.96
N LEU A 34 16.21 -16.14 -16.33
CA LEU A 34 16.26 -16.48 -14.90
C LEU A 34 16.33 -15.24 -14.00
N ASP A 35 15.86 -14.10 -14.51
CA ASP A 35 15.82 -12.83 -13.79
C ASP A 35 14.41 -12.64 -13.24
N MET A 36 14.24 -13.04 -11.98
CA MET A 36 12.95 -13.11 -11.30
C MET A 36 12.93 -12.15 -10.13
N GLY A 37 11.91 -11.29 -10.11
CA GLY A 37 11.64 -10.36 -9.02
C GLY A 37 10.22 -10.52 -8.50
N ILE A 38 9.94 -9.81 -7.41
CA ILE A 38 8.57 -9.69 -6.88
C ILE A 38 8.19 -8.23 -6.75
N ARG A 39 6.90 -7.96 -6.96
CA ARG A 39 6.26 -6.68 -6.63
C ARG A 39 5.11 -6.95 -5.68
N VAL A 40 4.93 -6.09 -4.68
CA VAL A 40 3.86 -6.24 -3.70
C VAL A 40 2.93 -5.05 -3.78
N ASP A 41 1.64 -5.32 -3.95
CA ASP A 41 0.59 -4.31 -3.89
C ASP A 41 -0.29 -4.61 -2.67
N MET A 42 -0.39 -3.65 -1.75
CA MET A 42 -1.11 -3.79 -0.48
C MET A 42 -2.27 -2.79 -0.41
N LYS A 43 -3.43 -3.27 0.02
CA LYS A 43 -4.59 -2.45 0.35
C LYS A 43 -4.88 -2.52 1.83
N VAL A 44 -4.83 -1.37 2.51
CA VAL A 44 -5.02 -1.27 3.96
C VAL A 44 -6.36 -0.60 4.23
N ARG A 45 -7.16 -1.25 5.07
CA ARG A 45 -8.49 -0.79 5.49
C ARG A 45 -8.54 -0.77 7.00
N VAL A 46 -8.82 0.39 7.60
CA VAL A 46 -9.04 0.50 9.04
C VAL A 46 -10.32 1.27 9.32
N LYS A 47 -11.23 0.65 10.09
CA LYS A 47 -12.54 1.23 10.39
C LYS A 47 -12.40 2.26 11.51
N GLY A 48 -13.07 3.40 11.37
CA GLY A 48 -13.13 4.43 12.41
C GLY A 48 -11.91 5.34 12.50
N LEU A 49 -10.98 5.27 11.55
CA LEU A 49 -9.86 6.21 11.39
C LEU A 49 -9.99 6.96 10.08
N SER A 50 -9.48 8.19 10.04
CA SER A 50 -9.36 8.95 8.78
C SER A 50 -8.26 8.36 7.89
N ASP A 51 -8.38 8.53 6.57
CA ASP A 51 -7.39 8.05 5.60
C ASP A 51 -5.98 8.59 5.92
N GLU A 52 -5.89 9.83 6.40
CA GLU A 52 -4.64 10.48 6.82
C GLU A 52 -4.00 9.82 8.05
N GLU A 53 -4.81 9.47 9.06
CA GLU A 53 -4.32 8.78 10.25
C GLU A 53 -3.86 7.37 9.91
N VAL A 54 -4.62 6.66 9.08
CA VAL A 54 -4.23 5.32 8.60
C VAL A 54 -2.93 5.39 7.82
N GLN A 55 -2.79 6.36 6.92
CA GLN A 55 -1.56 6.55 6.15
C GLN A 55 -0.36 6.79 7.08
N LYS A 56 -0.50 7.67 8.08
CA LYS A 56 0.56 7.92 9.08
C LYS A 56 0.95 6.65 9.84
N VAL A 57 -0.03 5.84 10.25
CA VAL A 57 0.21 4.56 10.93
C VAL A 57 0.90 3.56 10.01
N VAL A 58 0.49 3.50 8.74
CA VAL A 58 1.07 2.62 7.71
C VAL A 58 2.52 3.00 7.42
N ASP A 59 2.81 4.29 7.24
CA ASP A 59 4.16 4.78 6.99
C ASP A 59 5.08 4.42 8.15
N LYS A 60 4.60 4.64 9.40
CA LYS A 60 5.36 4.23 10.58
C LYS A 60 5.51 2.72 10.69
N ALA A 61 4.47 1.97 10.33
CA ALA A 61 4.50 0.51 10.31
C ALA A 61 5.52 -0.03 9.29
N LYS A 62 5.69 0.64 8.15
CA LYS A 62 6.68 0.28 7.12
C LYS A 62 8.12 0.33 7.66
N GLU A 63 8.42 1.28 8.54
CA GLU A 63 9.76 1.39 9.16
C GLU A 63 10.08 0.23 10.12
N VAL A 64 9.07 -0.24 10.86
CA VAL A 64 9.26 -1.19 11.96
C VAL A 64 8.95 -2.64 11.57
N CYS A 65 8.12 -2.85 10.55
CA CYS A 65 7.66 -4.18 10.13
C CYS A 65 8.86 -5.03 9.67
N PRO A 66 9.06 -6.25 10.23
CA PRO A 66 10.17 -7.13 9.85
C PRO A 66 10.23 -7.39 8.34
N TYR A 67 9.07 -7.61 7.71
CA TYR A 67 8.99 -7.85 6.27
C TYR A 67 9.45 -6.64 5.45
N SER A 68 8.94 -5.45 5.76
CA SER A 68 9.34 -4.24 5.02
C SER A 68 10.81 -3.90 5.22
N ARG A 69 11.40 -4.24 6.36
CA ARG A 69 12.85 -4.09 6.60
C ARG A 69 13.65 -5.09 5.78
N ALA A 70 13.20 -6.35 5.71
CA ALA A 70 13.86 -7.40 4.95
C ALA A 70 13.82 -7.16 3.43
N THR A 71 12.76 -6.52 2.93
CA THR A 71 12.56 -6.31 1.49
C THR A 71 12.94 -4.91 0.99
N LYS A 72 13.39 -4.03 1.89
CA LYS A 72 13.76 -2.64 1.57
C LYS A 72 14.87 -2.60 0.52
N GLY A 73 14.62 -1.87 -0.58
CA GLY A 73 15.56 -1.72 -1.68
C GLY A 73 15.57 -2.88 -2.69
N ASN A 74 15.01 -4.03 -2.32
CA ASN A 74 15.00 -5.23 -3.18
C ASN A 74 13.72 -5.36 -4.00
N ILE A 75 12.59 -4.87 -3.49
CA ILE A 75 11.28 -5.03 -4.14
C ILE A 75 10.48 -3.73 -4.12
N THR A 76 9.67 -3.53 -5.15
CA THR A 76 8.70 -2.44 -5.18
C THR A 76 7.48 -2.83 -4.36
N THR A 77 7.14 -2.01 -3.36
CA THR A 77 5.96 -2.18 -2.51
C THR A 77 5.06 -0.95 -2.63
N ASN A 78 3.86 -1.14 -3.18
CA ASN A 78 2.82 -0.12 -3.27
C ASN A 78 1.81 -0.34 -2.15
N ILE A 79 1.45 0.72 -1.42
CA ILE A 79 0.47 0.65 -0.35
C ILE A 79 -0.62 1.69 -0.64
N GLU A 80 -1.87 1.23 -0.68
CA GLU A 80 -3.06 2.04 -0.89
C GLU A 80 -3.95 1.95 0.35
N VAL A 81 -4.35 3.09 0.91
CA VAL A 81 -5.36 3.15 1.98
C VAL A 81 -6.73 3.21 1.31
N VAL A 82 -7.58 2.24 1.61
CA VAL A 82 -8.93 2.15 1.04
C VAL A 82 -9.98 2.14 2.14
N LYS A 83 -11.19 2.62 1.83
CA LYS A 83 -12.28 2.72 2.80
C LYS A 83 -13.01 1.39 2.97
N PHE A 84 -13.60 1.19 4.14
CA PHE A 84 -14.64 0.18 4.31
C PHE A 84 -15.90 0.69 3.62
N GLU A 85 -16.28 0.05 2.52
CA GLU A 85 -17.59 0.28 1.89
C GLU A 85 -18.68 -0.14 2.89
N GLU A 86 -19.44 0.82 3.41
CA GLU A 86 -20.64 0.53 4.19
C GLU A 86 -21.69 -0.03 3.22
N SER A 87 -22.10 -1.28 3.42
CA SER A 87 -23.15 -1.90 2.63
C SER A 87 -24.48 -1.18 2.85
N GLY A 88 -24.81 -0.24 1.95
CA GLY A 88 -26.18 0.17 1.62
C GLY A 88 -26.53 1.64 1.86
N SER A 89 -26.40 2.49 0.82
CA SER A 89 -27.54 3.16 0.17
C SER A 89 -27.07 4.23 -0.83
N SER A 90 -27.39 3.98 -2.10
CA SER A 90 -27.76 4.92 -3.17
C SER A 90 -26.95 6.20 -3.46
N GLY A 91 -26.51 6.29 -4.72
CA GLY A 91 -26.63 7.54 -5.49
C GLY A 91 -25.34 8.31 -5.77
N GLN A 92 -24.77 8.06 -6.97
CA GLN A 92 -24.17 9.02 -7.93
C GLN A 92 -23.40 10.24 -7.36
N LYS A 93 -22.18 10.55 -7.80
CA LYS A 93 -21.91 10.95 -9.20
C LYS A 93 -20.40 11.06 -9.45
N SER A 94 -19.99 10.60 -10.62
CA SER A 94 -18.72 10.86 -11.27
C SER A 94 -18.50 12.35 -11.54
N SER A 95 -17.28 12.82 -11.30
CA SER A 95 -16.59 13.85 -12.07
C SER A 95 -15.11 13.42 -12.08
N GLY A 96 -14.49 13.06 -13.20
CA GLY A 96 -14.52 13.76 -14.48
C GLY A 96 -13.49 14.89 -14.43
N GLY A 97 -12.20 14.55 -14.43
CA GLY A 97 -11.08 15.50 -14.36
C GLY A 97 -9.92 15.04 -15.24
N SER A 98 -10.05 15.26 -16.53
CA SER A 98 -9.00 15.13 -17.54
C SER A 98 -7.84 16.09 -17.24
N GLY A 99 -6.66 15.54 -16.97
CA GLY A 99 -5.40 16.30 -16.92
C GLY A 99 -4.36 15.59 -17.78
N LYS A 100 -4.09 16.14 -18.96
CA LYS A 100 -2.90 15.84 -19.75
C LYS A 100 -1.66 16.09 -18.88
N MET A 101 -0.72 15.15 -18.82
CA MET A 101 0.67 15.52 -18.62
C MET A 101 1.57 14.70 -19.54
N SER A 102 2.34 15.48 -20.29
CA SER A 102 3.37 15.16 -21.27
C SER A 102 4.48 14.29 -20.69
N GLY A 103 5.14 13.57 -21.59
CA GLY A 103 6.00 12.44 -21.31
C GLY A 103 7.21 12.71 -20.43
N VAL A 104 7.58 11.65 -19.71
CA VAL A 104 8.97 11.31 -19.40
C VAL A 104 9.07 9.79 -19.55
N LYS A 105 9.93 9.38 -20.48
CA LYS A 105 10.29 8.00 -20.77
C LYS A 105 11.16 7.51 -19.60
N PRO A 106 10.85 6.39 -18.91
CA PRO A 106 11.80 5.86 -17.94
C PRO A 106 12.96 5.25 -18.72
N GLU A 107 14.11 5.95 -18.70
CA GLU A 107 15.37 5.38 -19.12
C GLU A 107 15.70 4.21 -18.19
N GLY A 108 15.89 3.04 -18.80
CA GLY A 108 16.32 1.85 -18.08
C GLY A 108 17.75 2.06 -17.59
N HIS A 109 17.92 2.19 -16.29
CA HIS A 109 19.20 2.01 -15.64
C HIS A 109 19.30 0.56 -15.17
N SER A 110 20.01 -0.23 -15.96
CA SER A 110 20.57 -1.52 -15.59
C SER A 110 21.79 -1.28 -14.71
N ASP A 111 21.61 -1.25 -13.40
CA ASP A 111 22.74 -1.20 -12.45
C ASP A 111 22.47 -2.18 -11.31
N TYR A 112 22.62 -3.47 -11.61
CA TYR A 112 22.94 -4.50 -10.62
C TYR A 112 24.29 -5.10 -11.03
N GLN A 113 25.33 -4.78 -10.25
CA GLN A 113 26.59 -5.52 -10.21
C GLN A 113 26.45 -6.70 -9.24
#